data_AF-A0A2A2R4H0-F1
#
_entry.id   AF-A0A2A2R4H0-F1
#
_cell.length_a   1.000
_cell.length_b   1.000
_cell.length_c   1.000
_cell.angle_alpha   90.00
_cell.angle_beta   90.00
_cell.angle_gamma   90.00
#
_symmetry.space_group_name_H-M   'P 1'
#
loop_
_entity.id
_entity.type
_entity.pdbx_description
1 polymer ?
#
loop_
_entity_poly.entity_id
_entity_poly.type
_entity_poly.pdbx_seq_one_letter_code
_entity_poly.pdbx_strand_id
1 'polypeptide(L)'
;MAIAPLKPDLPNPWPFDQPPNCAVFTTVHVMRQGKAITHIFHDEDDHGWQFHYPGAKTTSDLMIVALKEIYFHDPTVIEVADLLPGWKAVRSNVGAPWKREKNEPDSPQSTLSQS
;
A
#
# COMPACT_ATOMS: atom_id res chain seq x y z
N MET A 1 6.94 21.95 -26.40
CA MET A 1 5.73 21.31 -25.87
C MET A 1 6.16 20.00 -25.21
N ALA A 2 5.92 19.82 -23.91
CA ALA A 2 6.23 18.57 -23.23
C ALA A 2 5.03 17.62 -23.43
N ILE A 3 5.27 16.49 -24.08
CA ILE A 3 4.33 15.36 -24.05
C ILE A 3 4.32 14.83 -22.62
N ALA A 4 3.19 14.91 -21.93
CA ALA A 4 3.03 14.22 -20.65
C ALA A 4 3.21 12.72 -20.92
N PRO A 5 3.93 11.97 -20.06
CA PRO A 5 4.04 10.52 -20.24
C PRO A 5 2.63 9.91 -20.24
N LEU A 6 2.35 9.07 -21.25
CA LEU A 6 1.10 8.33 -21.35
C LEU A 6 0.98 7.46 -20.09
N LYS A 7 -0.12 7.60 -19.33
CA LYS A 7 -0.39 6.67 -18.24
C LYS A 7 -0.55 5.26 -18.84
N PRO A 8 0.00 4.22 -18.20
CA PRO A 8 -0.20 2.86 -18.69
C PRO A 8 -1.68 2.52 -18.65
N ASP A 9 -2.13 1.64 -19.55
CA ASP A 9 -3.49 1.09 -19.48
C ASP A 9 -3.66 0.27 -18.19
N LEU A 10 -4.90 0.19 -17.71
CA LEU A 10 -5.20 -0.66 -16.57
C LEU A 10 -5.09 -2.14 -16.97
N PRO A 11 -4.53 -3.00 -16.10
CA PRO A 11 -4.46 -4.42 -16.35
C PRO A 11 -5.88 -5.01 -16.47
N ASN A 12 -6.03 -5.92 -17.43
CA ASN A 12 -7.27 -6.65 -17.67
C ASN A 12 -6.94 -8.15 -17.80
N PRO A 13 -7.38 -9.01 -16.86
CA PRO A 13 -8.24 -8.69 -15.71
C PRO A 13 -7.54 -7.83 -14.66
N TRP A 14 -8.34 -7.03 -13.94
CA TRP A 14 -7.85 -6.27 -12.78
C TRP A 14 -7.50 -7.24 -11.63
N PRO A 15 -6.29 -7.17 -11.07
CA PRO A 15 -5.74 -8.24 -10.22
C PRO A 15 -6.05 -8.10 -8.72
N PHE A 16 -6.50 -6.92 -8.28
CA PHE A 16 -6.85 -6.69 -6.87
C PHE A 16 -8.30 -7.12 -6.59
N ASP A 17 -8.56 -7.46 -5.33
CA ASP A 17 -9.89 -7.77 -4.82
C ASP A 17 -10.81 -6.53 -4.76
N GLN A 18 -10.21 -5.35 -4.59
CA GLN A 18 -10.92 -4.06 -4.60
C GLN A 18 -10.94 -3.42 -6.00
N PRO A 19 -12.01 -2.69 -6.38
CA PRO A 19 -12.12 -2.10 -7.70
C PRO A 19 -11.08 -0.97 -7.93
N PRO A 20 -10.72 -0.63 -9.18
CA PRO A 20 -9.69 0.37 -9.47
C PRO A 20 -9.95 1.77 -8.89
N ASN A 21 -11.21 2.13 -8.63
CA ASN A 21 -11.63 3.39 -8.03
C ASN A 21 -11.80 3.33 -6.50
N CYS A 22 -11.47 2.21 -5.85
CA CYS A 22 -11.49 2.08 -4.39
C CYS A 22 -10.53 3.09 -3.75
N ALA A 23 -10.98 3.70 -2.65
CA ALA A 23 -10.19 4.65 -1.88
C ALA A 23 -9.15 3.92 -1.03
N VAL A 24 -7.89 4.31 -1.15
CA VAL A 24 -6.78 3.68 -0.43
C VAL A 24 -5.92 4.72 0.27
N PHE A 25 -5.33 4.33 1.40
CA PHE A 25 -4.47 5.22 2.18
C PHE A 25 -3.03 5.20 1.64
N THR A 26 -2.45 6.39 1.52
CA THR A 26 -1.04 6.57 1.18
C THR A 26 -0.52 7.86 1.78
N THR A 27 0.59 8.38 1.27
CA THR A 27 1.18 9.64 1.73
C THR A 27 1.54 10.56 0.56
N VAL A 28 1.57 11.86 0.84
CA VAL A 28 2.07 12.89 -0.10
C VAL A 28 3.51 12.62 -0.54
N HIS A 29 4.31 11.99 0.33
CA HIS A 29 5.70 11.64 0.05
C HIS A 29 5.81 10.58 -1.05
N VAL A 30 4.94 9.58 -1.05
CA VAL A 30 4.84 8.59 -2.14
C VAL A 30 4.35 9.29 -3.40
N MET A 31 3.17 9.91 -3.34
CA MET A 31 2.49 10.39 -4.54
C MET A 31 3.15 11.60 -5.21
N ARG A 32 3.85 12.45 -4.45
CA ARG A 32 4.37 13.74 -4.96
C ARG A 32 5.87 13.94 -4.77
N GLN A 33 6.51 13.25 -3.83
CA GLN A 33 7.94 13.44 -3.52
C GLN A 33 8.81 12.25 -3.93
N GLY A 34 8.24 11.26 -4.64
CA GLY A 34 8.98 10.15 -5.24
C GLY A 34 9.50 9.12 -4.22
N LYS A 35 8.93 9.03 -3.03
CA LYS A 35 9.25 7.93 -2.10
C LYS A 35 8.67 6.62 -2.64
N ALA A 36 9.51 5.59 -2.68
CA ALA A 36 9.12 4.26 -3.09
C ALA A 36 8.05 3.67 -2.16
N ILE A 37 7.08 2.96 -2.74
CA ILE A 37 6.18 2.09 -1.99
C ILE A 37 6.98 0.87 -1.56
N THR A 38 7.14 0.69 -0.25
CA THR A 38 7.89 -0.43 0.31
C THR A 38 7.12 -1.21 1.35
N HIS A 39 6.02 -0.68 1.85
CA HIS A 39 5.15 -1.32 2.83
C HIS A 39 3.72 -1.26 2.33
N ILE A 40 3.07 -2.42 2.22
CA ILE A 40 1.69 -2.57 1.79
C ILE A 40 0.94 -3.33 2.88
N PHE A 41 -0.23 -2.84 3.24
CA PHE A 41 -1.10 -3.47 4.23
C PHE A 41 -2.46 -3.69 3.59
N HIS A 42 -3.01 -4.89 3.79
CA HIS A 42 -4.39 -5.21 3.48
C HIS A 42 -5.09 -5.46 4.82
N ASP A 43 -5.95 -4.53 5.20
CA ASP A 43 -6.67 -4.59 6.47
C ASP A 43 -7.62 -5.79 6.52
N GLU A 44 -7.81 -6.39 7.69
CA GLU A 44 -8.67 -7.56 7.87
C GLU A 44 -10.15 -7.17 7.96
N ASP A 45 -10.47 -6.01 8.54
CA ASP A 45 -11.84 -5.63 8.90
C ASP A 45 -12.58 -4.99 7.73
N ASP A 46 -11.94 -4.06 7.02
CA ASP A 46 -12.56 -3.28 5.93
C ASP A 46 -12.01 -3.62 4.53
N HIS A 47 -11.10 -4.60 4.43
CA HIS A 47 -10.38 -4.93 3.19
C HIS A 47 -9.68 -3.70 2.56
N GLY A 48 -9.35 -2.72 3.40
CA GLY A 48 -8.71 -1.48 3.03
C GLY A 48 -7.25 -1.71 2.67
N TRP A 49 -6.83 -1.11 1.56
CA TRP A 49 -5.44 -1.13 1.15
C TRP A 49 -4.70 0.12 1.61
N GLN A 50 -3.47 -0.07 2.08
CA GLN A 50 -2.59 1.02 2.47
C GLN A 50 -1.20 0.86 1.85
N PHE A 51 -0.64 1.95 1.30
CA PHE A 51 0.63 1.96 0.57
C PHE A 51 1.59 3.02 1.11
N HIS A 52 2.71 2.56 1.67
CA HIS A 52 3.60 3.36 2.50
C HIS A 52 5.09 3.14 2.20
N TYR A 53 5.91 4.01 2.77
CA TYR A 53 7.38 3.93 2.89
C TYR A 53 7.77 3.79 4.39
N PRO A 54 9.01 3.40 4.76
CA PRO A 54 9.39 3.27 6.16
C PRO A 54 9.63 4.65 6.80
N GLY A 55 9.41 4.75 8.12
CA GLY A 55 9.69 5.95 8.90
C GLY A 55 8.45 6.69 9.40
N ALA A 56 8.68 7.75 10.18
CA ALA A 56 7.62 8.54 10.79
C ALA A 56 6.78 9.27 9.73
N LYS A 57 5.47 9.31 9.97
CA LYS A 57 4.47 9.98 9.15
C LYS A 57 3.63 10.84 10.08
N THR A 58 3.28 12.03 9.62
CA THR A 58 2.29 12.85 10.32
C THR A 58 0.94 12.66 9.67
N THR A 59 -0.14 12.97 10.39
CA THR A 59 -1.50 12.95 9.83
C THR A 59 -1.65 13.93 8.67
N SER A 60 -0.89 15.03 8.66
CA SER A 60 -0.82 15.99 7.54
C SER A 60 -0.19 15.39 6.27
N ASP A 61 0.57 14.30 6.38
CA ASP A 61 1.16 13.63 5.23
C ASP A 61 0.23 12.60 4.60
N LEU A 62 -0.85 12.21 5.30
CA LEU A 62 -1.79 11.19 4.83
C LEU A 62 -2.57 11.71 3.63
N MET A 63 -2.73 10.82 2.65
CA MET A 63 -3.46 11.09 1.43
C MET A 63 -4.36 9.91 1.12
N ILE A 64 -5.55 10.19 0.61
CA ILE A 64 -6.46 9.18 0.05
C ILE A 64 -6.46 9.35 -1.46
N VAL A 65 -6.23 8.26 -2.18
CA VAL A 65 -6.25 8.21 -3.64
C VAL A 65 -7.06 7.01 -4.12
N ALA A 66 -7.37 6.96 -5.41
CA ALA A 66 -7.91 5.74 -6.01
C ALA A 66 -6.79 4.69 -6.16
N LEU A 67 -7.10 3.41 -5.95
CA LEU A 67 -6.14 2.31 -6.08
C LEU A 67 -5.43 2.28 -7.45
N LYS A 68 -6.12 2.63 -8.52
CA LYS A 68 -5.50 2.79 -9.85
C LYS A 68 -4.38 3.83 -9.91
N GLU A 69 -4.46 4.89 -9.10
CA GLU A 69 -3.42 5.94 -9.07
C GLU A 69 -2.15 5.40 -8.41
N ILE A 70 -2.29 4.47 -7.45
CA ILE A 70 -1.16 3.71 -6.90
C ILE A 70 -0.53 2.84 -7.98
N TYR A 71 -1.35 2.09 -8.74
CA TYR A 71 -0.85 1.27 -9.85
C TYR A 71 -0.11 2.11 -10.90
N PHE A 72 -0.65 3.27 -11.29
CA PHE A 72 0.01 4.16 -12.24
C PHE A 72 1.31 4.76 -11.69
N HIS A 73 1.38 4.98 -10.38
CA HIS A 73 2.59 5.46 -9.71
C HIS A 73 3.66 4.37 -9.63
N ASP A 74 3.26 3.15 -9.30
CA ASP A 74 4.14 1.99 -9.17
C ASP A 74 3.43 0.71 -9.63
N PRO A 75 3.61 0.30 -10.90
CA PRO A 75 2.97 -0.90 -11.43
C PRO A 75 3.41 -2.20 -10.75
N THR A 76 4.54 -2.22 -10.05
CA THR A 76 5.09 -3.44 -9.40
C THR A 76 4.25 -3.90 -8.20
N VAL A 77 3.32 -3.07 -7.72
CA VAL A 77 2.35 -3.45 -6.68
C VAL A 77 1.41 -4.57 -7.12
N ILE A 78 1.29 -4.84 -8.42
CA ILE A 78 0.53 -5.99 -8.95
C ILE A 78 1.05 -7.33 -8.43
N GLU A 79 2.33 -7.43 -8.09
CA GLU A 79 2.97 -8.65 -7.58
C GLU A 79 2.44 -9.08 -6.21
N VAL A 80 1.70 -8.21 -5.53
CA VAL A 80 1.06 -8.47 -4.23
C VAL A 80 -0.43 -8.17 -4.24
N ALA A 81 -1.05 -8.06 -5.41
CA ALA A 81 -2.49 -7.83 -5.52
C ALA A 81 -3.34 -9.00 -4.96
N ASP A 82 -2.74 -10.18 -4.84
CA ASP A 82 -3.29 -11.39 -4.23
C ASP A 82 -3.08 -11.47 -2.72
N LEU A 83 -2.54 -10.41 -2.09
CA LEU A 83 -2.33 -10.38 -0.65
C LEU A 83 -3.67 -10.51 0.08
N LEU A 84 -3.76 -11.47 1.01
CA LEU A 84 -4.98 -11.71 1.78
C LEU A 84 -5.26 -10.57 2.77
N PRO A 85 -6.53 -10.31 3.12
CA PRO A 85 -6.89 -9.43 4.24
C PRO A 85 -6.18 -9.87 5.52
N GLY A 86 -5.76 -8.91 6.34
CA GLY A 86 -4.96 -9.16 7.55
C GLY A 86 -3.49 -9.53 7.27
N TRP A 87 -2.98 -9.25 6.07
CA TRP A 87 -1.57 -9.46 5.73
C TRP A 87 -0.89 -8.15 5.32
N LYS A 88 0.43 -8.15 5.41
CA LYS A 88 1.29 -7.08 4.89
C LYS A 88 2.38 -7.63 3.98
N ALA A 89 2.85 -6.79 3.07
CA ALA A 89 3.99 -7.05 2.21
C ALA A 89 5.02 -5.92 2.35
N VAL A 90 6.29 -6.29 2.54
CA VAL A 90 7.40 -5.35 2.72
C VAL A 90 8.53 -5.67 1.75
N ARG A 91 9.17 -4.65 1.19
CA ARG A 91 10.39 -4.78 0.35
C ARG A 91 11.38 -3.68 0.68
N SER A 92 12.62 -3.82 0.22
CA SER A 92 13.67 -2.81 0.47
C SER A 92 13.58 -1.58 -0.45
N ASN A 93 13.22 -1.77 -1.72
CA ASN A 93 13.09 -0.72 -2.75
C ASN A 93 12.19 -1.21 -3.90
N VAL A 94 11.82 -0.32 -4.83
CA VAL A 94 11.09 -0.69 -6.06
C VAL A 94 11.86 -1.75 -6.84
N GLY A 95 11.18 -2.85 -7.20
CA GLY A 95 11.76 -3.99 -7.92
C GLY A 95 12.48 -5.03 -7.05
N ALA A 96 12.64 -4.78 -5.75
CA ALA A 96 13.08 -5.81 -4.81
C ALA A 96 11.93 -6.79 -4.51
N PRO A 97 12.23 -8.07 -4.21
CA PRO A 97 11.20 -9.05 -3.90
C PRO A 97 10.40 -8.67 -2.65
N TRP A 98 9.09 -8.93 -2.70
CA TRP A 98 8.19 -8.72 -1.57
C TRP A 98 8.32 -9.83 -0.53
N LYS A 99 8.54 -9.46 0.73
CA LYS A 99 8.36 -10.33 1.89
C LYS A 99 6.93 -10.17 2.41
N ARG A 100 6.15 -11.25 2.40
CA ARG A 100 4.77 -11.28 2.89
C ARG A 100 4.73 -11.84 4.31
N GLU A 101 3.94 -11.24 5.19
CA GLU A 101 3.80 -11.66 6.58
C GLU A 101 2.40 -11.31 7.09
N LYS A 102 1.88 -12.08 8.06
CA LYS A 102 0.59 -11.77 8.68
C LYS A 102 0.70 -10.42 9.39
N ASN A 103 -0.30 -9.58 9.22
CA ASN A 103 -0.45 -8.38 10.02
C ASN A 103 -0.98 -8.85 11.37
N GLU A 104 -0.09 -9.24 12.28
CA GLU A 104 -0.52 -9.59 13.63
C GLU A 104 -1.18 -8.36 14.25
N PRO A 105 -2.48 -8.42 14.62
CA PRO A 105 -3.04 -7.38 15.46
C PRO A 105 -2.20 -7.35 16.73
N ASP A 106 -1.89 -6.15 17.20
CA ASP A 106 -1.11 -5.91 18.41
C ASP A 106 -1.67 -6.82 19.51
N SER A 107 -1.00 -7.95 19.77
CA SER A 107 -1.43 -8.84 20.83
C SER A 107 -1.31 -8.04 22.11
N PRO A 108 -2.34 -7.98 22.98
CA PRO A 108 -2.25 -7.24 24.24
C PRO A 108 -1.28 -7.96 25.18
N GLN A 109 0.03 -7.79 24.96
CA GLN A 109 1.09 -8.24 25.85
C GLN A 109 1.41 -7.15 26.88
N SER A 110 0.36 -6.48 27.40
CA SER A 110 0.44 -5.54 28.52
C SER A 110 -0.88 -5.48 29.30
N THR A 111 -1.53 -6.63 29.52
CA THR A 111 -2.48 -6.80 30.62
C THR A 111 -2.11 -8.09 31.32
N LEU A 112 -1.17 -8.02 32.26
CA LEU A 112 -1.00 -8.88 33.45
C LEU A 112 0.39 -8.65 34.06
N SER A 113 0.48 -7.72 35.01
CA SER A 113 1.17 -7.88 36.30
C SER A 113 1.40 -6.51 36.94
N GLN A 114 0.41 -6.03 37.69
CA GLN A 114 0.66 -5.52 39.03
C GLN A 114 -0.50 -6.00 39.90
N SER A 115 -0.21 -6.99 40.73
CA SER A 115 -1.00 -7.39 41.90
C SER A 115 -0.31 -6.83 43.13
#